data_AF-A0A349XYM0-F1
#
_entry.id   AF-A0A349XYM0-F1
#
_cell.length_a   1.000
_cell.length_b   1.000
_cell.length_c   1.000
_cell.angle_alpha   90.00
_cell.angle_beta   90.00
_cell.angle_gamma   90.00
#
_symmetry.space_group_name_H-M   'P 1'
#
loop_
_entity.id
_entity.type
_entity.pdbx_description
1 polymer ?
#
loop_
_entity_poly.entity_id
_entity_poly.type
_entity_poly.pdbx_seq_one_letter_code
_entity_poly.pdbx_strand_id
1 'polypeptide(L)'
;MSINSEDRKQWLRGAYLDRIVEIAQHYAATRTYFIDADFVGFAADEFEDLHDLSDEDRQYLRDQVGLESLRRVALSRARDRDEIFGQLIANNNDFVARDAKFMFDIGWIGLVQDVVSRMRTYPASWKVRLDGGKEKFGCCVLFVSFNTDARGAMPEIRRLREEIRLRSLATCDVCGDPGRLRMGQWAKTVCDKHAAVLGSFREDDGCWADPWHWLEDGQEDPPKSVEVLKDLLPVRKRPKDHIADLVPRTDIARQIEADIETNFGRKADLLLEFIGQLEIAVVAAMSVADDDVEFWLGSEVDRWVGVQPLSGDDRAFLRRYLRSLAIDERGRRQRRDDGARAMARYFADHPVLGQKAALLASRERKLLEAYAGDLTDAARGSVVKEEHLDSYVRDEVSLFPTVHELSPGDVAWLRHWLRRMIDAEYARIRERPSKS
;
A
#
# COMPACT_ATOMS: atom_id res chain seq x y z
N MET A 1 -44.36 25.23 -14.16
CA MET A 1 -43.10 24.58 -14.58
C MET A 1 -42.42 24.13 -13.30
N SER A 2 -42.40 22.83 -13.03
CA SER A 2 -41.64 22.30 -11.88
C SER A 2 -40.17 22.50 -12.20
N ILE A 3 -39.50 23.41 -11.49
CA ILE A 3 -38.04 23.49 -11.52
C ILE A 3 -37.54 22.12 -11.08
N ASN A 4 -36.65 21.50 -11.86
CA ASN A 4 -36.01 20.25 -11.48
C ASN A 4 -35.30 20.46 -10.14
N SER A 5 -35.39 19.50 -9.21
CA SER A 5 -34.79 19.60 -7.87
C SER A 5 -33.31 20.04 -7.93
N GLU A 6 -32.57 19.56 -8.92
CA GLU A 6 -31.16 19.92 -9.12
C GLU A 6 -30.96 21.36 -9.62
N ASP A 7 -31.83 21.85 -10.51
CA ASP A 7 -31.77 23.24 -10.98
C ASP A 7 -32.04 24.23 -9.83
N ARG A 8 -32.95 23.87 -8.90
CA ARG A 8 -33.24 24.67 -7.70
C ARG A 8 -32.02 24.72 -6.77
N LYS A 9 -31.40 23.58 -6.49
CA LYS A 9 -30.18 23.48 -5.67
C LYS A 9 -29.01 24.25 -6.27
N GLN A 10 -28.85 24.20 -7.59
CA GLN A 10 -27.81 24.96 -8.29
C GLN A 10 -28.05 26.46 -8.22
N TRP A 11 -29.30 26.91 -8.38
CA TRP A 11 -29.68 28.31 -8.20
C TRP A 11 -29.43 28.79 -6.77
N LEU A 12 -29.87 28.04 -5.75
CA LEU A 12 -29.66 28.37 -4.34
C LEU A 12 -28.18 28.54 -4.01
N ARG A 13 -27.34 27.58 -4.44
CA ARG A 13 -25.90 27.66 -4.22
C ARG A 13 -25.29 28.90 -4.86
N GLY A 14 -25.71 29.26 -6.08
CA GLY A 14 -25.22 30.45 -6.77
C GLY A 14 -25.69 31.74 -6.10
N ALA A 15 -26.96 31.83 -5.72
CA ALA A 15 -27.57 33.02 -5.13
C ALA A 15 -27.01 33.35 -3.74
N TYR A 16 -26.66 32.33 -2.96
CA TYR A 16 -26.16 32.47 -1.58
C TYR A 16 -24.67 32.16 -1.43
N LEU A 17 -23.91 32.10 -2.53
CA LEU A 17 -22.50 31.69 -2.51
C LEU A 17 -21.65 32.54 -1.54
N ASP A 18 -21.84 33.86 -1.56
CA ASP A 18 -21.06 34.77 -0.71
C ASP A 18 -21.35 34.53 0.77
N ARG A 19 -22.61 34.34 1.14
CA ARG A 19 -23.02 34.03 2.51
C ARG A 19 -22.52 32.65 2.95
N ILE A 20 -22.58 31.65 2.05
CA ILE A 20 -22.01 30.32 2.29
C ILE A 20 -20.53 30.42 2.61
N VAL A 21 -19.79 31.20 1.81
CA VAL A 21 -18.34 31.42 1.98
C VAL A 21 -18.03 32.18 3.25
N GLU A 22 -18.78 33.23 3.58
CA GLU A 22 -18.59 34.04 4.78
C GLU A 22 -18.74 33.20 6.06
N ILE A 23 -19.84 32.45 6.18
CA ILE A 23 -20.09 31.59 7.34
C ILE A 23 -18.99 30.53 7.46
N ALA A 24 -18.62 29.91 6.33
CA ALA A 24 -17.56 28.89 6.30
C ALA A 24 -16.17 29.46 6.67
N GLN A 25 -15.88 30.71 6.29
CA GLN A 25 -14.68 31.41 6.73
C GLN A 25 -14.69 31.66 8.24
N HIS A 26 -15.83 32.07 8.81
CA HIS A 26 -15.94 32.30 10.25
C HIS A 26 -15.72 31.02 11.06
N TYR A 27 -16.31 29.90 10.59
CA TYR A 27 -16.06 28.58 11.16
C TYR A 27 -14.56 28.21 11.08
N ALA A 28 -13.98 28.29 9.89
CA ALA A 28 -12.58 27.90 9.68
C ALA A 28 -11.57 28.79 10.42
N ALA A 29 -11.89 30.06 10.67
CA ALA A 29 -11.00 30.99 11.38
C ALA A 29 -10.77 30.62 12.85
N THR A 30 -11.65 29.80 13.43
CA THR A 30 -11.65 29.48 14.87
C THR A 30 -11.49 28.01 15.16
N ARG A 31 -11.49 27.15 14.14
CA ARG A 31 -11.37 25.69 14.26
C ARG A 31 -10.17 25.17 13.49
N THR A 32 -9.43 24.26 14.13
CA THR A 32 -8.37 23.50 13.48
C THR A 32 -8.90 22.25 12.78
N TYR A 33 -10.07 21.73 13.16
CA TYR A 33 -10.70 20.52 12.57
C TYR A 33 -12.20 20.74 12.30
N PHE A 34 -12.71 20.06 11.27
CA PHE A 34 -14.13 19.97 11.04
C PHE A 34 -14.70 18.83 11.89
N ILE A 35 -15.71 19.13 12.70
CA ILE A 35 -16.36 18.18 13.59
C ILE A 35 -17.86 18.35 13.34
N ASP A 36 -18.51 17.32 12.80
CA ASP A 36 -19.92 17.40 12.37
C ASP A 36 -20.83 17.89 13.49
N ALA A 37 -20.65 17.39 14.71
CA ALA A 37 -21.46 17.78 15.86
C ALA A 37 -21.26 19.26 16.28
N ASP A 38 -20.03 19.80 16.21
CA ASP A 38 -19.77 21.23 16.45
C ASP A 38 -20.39 22.08 15.34
N PHE A 39 -20.23 21.65 14.10
CA PHE A 39 -20.77 22.35 12.94
C PHE A 39 -22.30 22.45 12.96
N VAL A 40 -23.00 21.37 13.32
CA VAL A 40 -24.46 21.37 13.44
C VAL A 40 -24.93 22.43 14.45
N GLY A 41 -24.26 22.54 15.60
CA GLY A 41 -24.57 23.57 16.60
C GLY A 41 -24.23 24.98 16.11
N PHE A 42 -23.10 25.14 15.41
CA PHE A 42 -22.66 26.42 14.86
C PHE A 42 -23.60 26.97 13.78
N ALA A 43 -24.09 26.13 12.88
CA ALA A 43 -24.93 26.52 11.76
C ALA A 43 -26.45 26.40 12.04
N ALA A 44 -26.84 26.09 13.28
CA ALA A 44 -28.22 25.77 13.65
C ALA A 44 -29.22 26.90 13.31
N ASP A 45 -28.82 28.15 13.54
CA ASP A 45 -29.69 29.32 13.34
C ASP A 45 -29.42 30.01 11.97
N GLU A 46 -28.44 29.52 11.20
CA GLU A 46 -28.10 30.12 9.91
C GLU A 46 -29.24 29.92 8.90
N PHE A 47 -29.53 30.97 8.14
CA PHE A 47 -30.60 31.07 7.14
C PHE A 47 -32.04 31.00 7.69
N GLU A 48 -32.26 31.04 9.01
CA GLU A 48 -33.62 31.03 9.59
C GLU A 48 -34.42 32.30 9.26
N ASP A 49 -33.73 33.41 9.06
CA ASP A 49 -34.29 34.71 8.65
C ASP A 49 -34.84 34.71 7.22
N LEU A 50 -34.45 33.72 6.41
CA LEU A 50 -34.95 33.55 5.03
C LEU A 50 -36.28 32.81 5.01
N HIS A 51 -37.33 33.49 5.46
CA HIS A 51 -38.70 32.93 5.56
C HIS A 51 -39.31 32.52 4.22
N ASP A 52 -38.82 33.08 3.11
CA ASP A 52 -39.27 32.76 1.74
C ASP A 52 -38.73 31.41 1.22
N LEU A 53 -37.75 30.83 1.92
CA LEU A 53 -37.19 29.52 1.60
C LEU A 53 -37.97 28.42 2.32
N SER A 54 -38.00 27.22 1.75
CA SER A 54 -38.50 26.04 2.47
C SER A 54 -37.48 25.54 3.49
N ASP A 55 -37.91 24.68 4.43
CA ASP A 55 -36.99 24.03 5.38
C ASP A 55 -35.93 23.19 4.65
N GLU A 56 -36.31 22.53 3.55
CA GLU A 56 -35.39 21.74 2.72
C GLU A 56 -34.33 22.63 2.06
N ASP A 57 -34.71 23.82 1.58
CA ASP A 57 -33.76 24.76 0.98
C ASP A 57 -32.80 25.33 2.03
N ARG A 58 -33.29 25.68 3.22
CA ARG A 58 -32.46 26.14 4.34
C ARG A 58 -31.48 25.05 4.77
N GLN A 59 -31.95 23.81 4.90
CA GLN A 59 -31.09 22.68 5.24
C GLN A 59 -30.02 22.45 4.16
N TYR A 60 -30.39 22.51 2.88
CA TYR A 60 -29.42 22.40 1.78
C TYR A 60 -28.35 23.50 1.84
N LEU A 61 -28.71 24.75 2.14
CA LEU A 61 -27.74 25.83 2.31
C LEU A 61 -26.78 25.58 3.48
N ARG A 62 -27.28 25.08 4.63
CA ARG A 62 -26.45 24.66 5.77
C ARG A 62 -25.49 23.53 5.39
N ASP A 63 -25.95 22.55 4.60
CA ASP A 63 -25.10 21.47 4.10
C ASP A 63 -23.99 22.02 3.17
N GLN A 64 -24.30 23.00 2.32
CA GLN A 64 -23.28 23.67 1.49
C GLN A 64 -22.24 24.43 2.33
N VAL A 65 -22.68 25.10 3.40
CA VAL A 65 -21.77 25.72 4.37
C VAL A 65 -20.88 24.67 5.02
N GLY A 66 -21.41 23.49 5.37
CA GLY A 66 -20.65 22.39 5.94
C GLY A 66 -19.55 21.90 5.01
N LEU A 67 -19.89 21.66 3.74
CA LEU A 67 -18.92 21.25 2.72
C LEU A 67 -17.80 22.29 2.49
N GLU A 68 -18.15 23.57 2.42
CA GLU A 68 -17.18 24.65 2.24
C GLU A 68 -16.32 24.85 3.49
N SER A 69 -16.90 24.71 4.69
CA SER A 69 -16.19 24.76 5.97
C SER A 69 -15.17 23.62 6.09
N LEU A 70 -15.60 22.39 5.79
CA LEU A 70 -14.73 21.21 5.75
C LEU A 70 -13.54 21.44 4.80
N ARG A 71 -13.82 21.92 3.58
CA ARG A 71 -12.79 22.23 2.59
C ARG A 71 -11.79 23.26 3.11
N ARG A 72 -12.27 24.36 3.69
CA ARG A 72 -11.42 25.45 4.19
C ARG A 72 -10.54 25.01 5.35
N VAL A 73 -11.11 24.27 6.30
CA VAL A 73 -10.34 23.71 7.42
C VAL A 73 -9.28 22.74 6.90
N ALA A 74 -9.61 21.87 5.96
CA ALA A 74 -8.64 20.94 5.36
C ALA A 74 -7.50 21.67 4.63
N LEU A 75 -7.81 22.73 3.87
CA LEU A 75 -6.81 23.56 3.18
C LEU A 75 -5.92 24.32 4.18
N SER A 76 -6.49 24.89 5.24
CA SER A 76 -5.71 25.57 6.28
C SER A 76 -4.72 24.61 6.93
N ARG A 77 -5.20 23.42 7.34
CA ARG A 77 -4.35 22.38 7.93
C ARG A 77 -3.23 21.93 6.99
N ALA A 78 -3.55 21.73 5.71
CA ALA A 78 -2.54 21.35 4.73
C ALA A 78 -1.46 22.43 4.62
N ARG A 79 -1.85 23.71 4.60
CA ARG A 79 -0.93 24.85 4.58
C ARG A 79 -0.06 24.89 5.84
N ASP A 80 -0.65 24.77 7.02
CA ASP A 80 0.08 24.79 8.29
C ASP A 80 1.08 23.63 8.36
N ARG A 81 0.68 22.43 7.91
CA ARG A 81 1.55 21.27 7.80
C ARG A 81 2.73 21.54 6.87
N ASP A 82 2.47 22.05 5.67
CA ASP A 82 3.50 22.31 4.67
C ASP A 82 4.48 23.40 5.16
N GLU A 83 4.00 24.45 5.82
CA GLU A 83 4.81 25.51 6.42
C GLU A 83 5.70 24.95 7.55
N ILE A 84 5.10 24.25 8.50
CA ILE A 84 5.77 23.75 9.70
C ILE A 84 6.82 22.68 9.35
N PHE A 85 6.47 21.69 8.52
CA PHE A 85 7.43 20.67 8.10
C PHE A 85 8.44 21.22 7.09
N GLY A 86 8.05 22.19 6.26
CA GLY A 86 8.98 22.92 5.40
C GLY A 86 10.07 23.61 6.21
N GLN A 87 9.70 24.28 7.31
CA GLN A 87 10.66 24.90 8.22
C GLN A 87 11.54 23.87 8.94
N LEU A 88 10.97 22.73 9.35
CA LEU A 88 11.74 21.62 9.93
C LEU A 88 12.83 21.13 8.95
N ILE A 89 12.48 20.91 7.69
CA ILE A 89 13.40 20.47 6.64
C ILE A 89 14.48 21.54 6.40
N ALA A 90 14.07 22.80 6.24
CA ALA A 90 14.98 23.92 5.99
C ALA A 90 16.04 24.07 7.09
N ASN A 91 15.62 23.94 8.36
CA ASN A 91 16.51 24.09 9.52
C ASN A 91 17.40 22.87 9.80
N ASN A 92 17.14 21.73 9.16
CA ASN A 92 17.80 20.46 9.48
C ASN A 92 18.26 19.67 8.24
N ASN A 93 18.58 20.36 7.14
CA ASN A 93 18.93 19.75 5.85
C ASN A 93 20.16 18.81 5.88
N ASP A 94 20.98 18.88 6.92
CA ASP A 94 22.10 17.96 7.17
C ASP A 94 21.63 16.54 7.52
N PHE A 95 20.46 16.42 8.15
CA PHE A 95 19.90 15.15 8.66
C PHE A 95 18.51 14.84 8.13
N VAL A 96 17.79 15.81 7.57
CA VAL A 96 16.46 15.64 6.99
C VAL A 96 16.55 15.80 5.48
N ALA A 97 15.92 14.87 4.76
CA ALA A 97 15.87 14.91 3.32
C ALA A 97 15.16 16.17 2.82
N ARG A 98 15.70 16.80 1.76
CA ARG A 98 15.10 17.99 1.16
C ARG A 98 13.70 17.72 0.60
N ASP A 99 13.50 16.49 0.17
CA ASP A 99 12.28 15.91 -0.36
C ASP A 99 11.54 15.04 0.67
N ALA A 100 11.88 15.16 1.96
CA ALA A 100 11.20 14.42 3.02
C ALA A 100 9.70 14.71 3.01
N LYS A 101 8.88 13.65 3.08
CA LYS A 101 7.42 13.76 3.16
C LYS A 101 6.91 13.30 4.51
N PHE A 102 6.21 14.18 5.22
CA PHE A 102 5.57 13.88 6.50
C PHE A 102 4.05 13.82 6.32
N MET A 103 3.52 12.60 6.30
CA MET A 103 2.10 12.29 6.07
C MET A 103 1.39 11.99 7.39
N PHE A 104 1.48 12.92 8.32
CA PHE A 104 0.79 12.93 9.61
C PHE A 104 0.53 14.38 10.03
N ASP A 105 -0.23 14.59 11.10
CA ASP A 105 -0.58 15.94 11.57
C ASP A 105 0.55 16.55 12.41
N ILE A 106 0.46 17.87 12.64
CA ILE A 106 1.55 18.66 13.24
C ILE A 106 1.83 18.30 14.70
N GLY A 107 0.93 17.60 15.39
CA GLY A 107 1.07 17.26 16.80
C GLY A 107 2.28 16.37 17.10
N TRP A 108 2.74 15.59 16.12
CA TRP A 108 3.95 14.77 16.27
C TRP A 108 5.25 15.49 15.92
N ILE A 109 5.24 16.79 15.59
CA ILE A 109 6.47 17.51 15.23
C ILE A 109 7.55 17.44 16.31
N GLY A 110 7.17 17.52 17.59
CA GLY A 110 8.12 17.41 18.70
C GLY A 110 8.87 16.06 18.69
N LEU A 111 8.19 14.97 18.35
CA LEU A 111 8.81 13.65 18.21
C LEU A 111 9.82 13.64 17.06
N VAL A 112 9.50 14.29 15.94
CA VAL A 112 10.42 14.39 14.80
C VAL A 112 11.63 15.27 15.13
N GLN A 113 11.44 16.36 15.87
CA GLN A 113 12.55 17.22 16.33
C GLN A 113 13.49 16.47 17.27
N ASP A 114 12.95 15.63 18.16
CA ASP A 114 13.75 14.75 19.03
C ASP A 114 14.57 13.75 18.22
N VAL A 115 13.98 13.17 17.17
CA VAL A 115 14.67 12.25 16.25
C VAL A 115 15.86 12.94 15.59
N VAL A 116 15.64 14.12 15.02
CA VAL A 116 16.71 14.88 14.39
C VAL A 116 17.80 15.22 15.39
N SER A 117 17.43 15.64 16.60
CA SER A 117 18.38 15.93 17.69
C SER A 117 19.20 14.70 18.07
N ARG A 118 18.58 13.53 18.15
CA ARG A 118 19.28 12.26 18.43
C ARG A 118 20.18 11.85 17.27
N MET A 119 19.73 12.00 16.03
CA MET A 119 20.52 11.68 14.83
C MET A 119 21.82 12.48 14.74
N ARG A 120 21.83 13.72 15.24
CA ARG A 120 23.06 14.54 15.35
C ARG A 120 24.14 13.94 16.23
N THR A 121 23.78 13.03 17.14
CA THR A 121 24.73 12.35 18.04
C THR A 121 25.34 11.10 17.43
N TYR A 122 24.81 10.62 16.30
CA TYR A 122 25.26 9.38 15.67
C TYR A 122 26.61 9.56 14.95
N PRO A 123 27.42 8.48 14.87
CA PRO A 123 28.67 8.53 14.11
C PRO A 123 28.44 8.95 12.66
N ALA A 124 29.24 9.91 12.15
CA ALA A 124 29.12 10.38 10.75
C ALA A 124 29.21 9.24 9.72
N SER A 125 29.95 8.17 10.03
CA SER A 125 30.07 6.96 9.20
C SER A 125 28.74 6.25 8.91
N TRP A 126 27.72 6.47 9.75
CA TRP A 126 26.40 5.88 9.59
C TRP A 126 25.56 6.58 8.51
N LYS A 127 25.94 7.80 8.09
CA LYS A 127 25.26 8.56 7.03
C LYS A 127 23.73 8.59 7.19
N VAL A 128 23.26 8.82 8.41
CA VAL A 128 21.84 8.72 8.74
C VAL A 128 21.07 9.92 8.19
N ARG A 129 19.93 9.66 7.55
CA ARG A 129 19.01 10.68 7.03
C ARG A 129 17.57 10.31 7.31
N LEU A 130 16.77 11.29 7.70
CA LEU A 130 15.33 11.20 7.85
C LEU A 130 14.68 11.53 6.52
N ASP A 131 14.09 10.53 5.87
CA ASP A 131 13.50 10.64 4.54
C ASP A 131 11.99 10.97 4.60
N GLY A 132 11.42 11.01 5.81
CA GLY A 132 10.03 11.38 6.05
C GLY A 132 9.36 10.45 7.05
N GLY A 133 8.04 10.40 6.99
CA GLY A 133 7.25 9.47 7.78
C GLY A 133 5.77 9.58 7.48
N LYS A 134 4.99 8.64 8.00
CA LYS A 134 3.54 8.59 7.81
C LYS A 134 2.82 8.13 9.07
N GLU A 135 1.56 8.54 9.20
CA GLU A 135 0.63 7.89 10.09
C GLU A 135 0.28 6.50 9.52
N LYS A 136 0.29 5.48 10.38
CA LYS A 136 -0.19 4.13 10.06
C LYS A 136 -0.86 3.51 11.28
N PHE A 137 -2.15 3.20 11.16
CA PHE A 137 -2.97 2.59 12.22
C PHE A 137 -2.97 3.35 13.55
N GLY A 138 -2.82 4.67 13.50
CA GLY A 138 -2.80 5.58 14.63
C GLY A 138 -1.42 5.78 15.27
N CYS A 139 -0.33 5.32 14.66
CA CYS A 139 1.03 5.58 15.12
C CYS A 139 1.92 6.22 14.04
N CYS A 140 2.99 6.87 14.48
CA CYS A 140 4.01 7.48 13.63
C CYS A 140 5.01 6.43 13.17
N VAL A 141 5.19 6.30 11.86
CA VAL A 141 6.21 5.46 11.24
C VAL A 141 7.19 6.34 10.47
N LEU A 142 8.45 6.36 10.91
CA LEU A 142 9.50 7.16 10.27
C LEU A 142 10.34 6.36 9.26
N PHE A 143 10.68 7.02 8.16
CA PHE A 143 11.58 6.50 7.14
C PHE A 143 12.96 7.10 7.34
N VAL A 144 13.95 6.24 7.60
CA VAL A 144 15.32 6.66 7.94
C VAL A 144 16.32 5.86 7.11
N SER A 145 17.00 6.49 6.18
CA SER A 145 18.14 5.90 5.46
C SER A 145 19.41 5.98 6.29
N PHE A 146 20.27 4.98 6.14
CA PHE A 146 21.56 4.88 6.81
C PHE A 146 22.45 3.85 6.10
N ASN A 147 23.75 3.87 6.40
CA ASN A 147 24.71 2.88 5.95
C ASN A 147 24.52 1.56 6.72
N THR A 148 23.99 0.53 6.05
CA THR A 148 23.72 -0.78 6.65
C THR A 148 24.97 -1.53 7.06
N ASP A 149 26.12 -1.25 6.44
CA ASP A 149 27.39 -1.90 6.73
C ASP A 149 28.09 -1.27 7.95
N ALA A 150 27.60 -0.11 8.41
CA ALA A 150 28.15 0.56 9.58
C ALA A 150 27.76 -0.18 10.86
N ARG A 151 28.78 -0.64 11.61
CA ARG A 151 28.59 -1.39 12.86
C ARG A 151 27.71 -0.60 13.84
N GLY A 152 26.63 -1.22 14.29
CA GLY A 152 25.71 -0.67 15.29
C GLY A 152 24.58 0.20 14.73
N ALA A 153 24.62 0.59 13.45
CA ALA A 153 23.59 1.47 12.87
C ALA A 153 22.21 0.81 12.81
N MET A 154 22.13 -0.41 12.26
CA MET A 154 20.86 -1.15 12.14
C MET A 154 20.09 -1.32 13.46
N PRO A 155 20.68 -1.84 14.57
CA PRO A 155 19.94 -2.00 15.82
C PRO A 155 19.51 -0.65 16.45
N GLU A 156 20.34 0.39 16.35
CA GLU A 156 20.00 1.71 16.89
C GLU A 156 18.89 2.40 16.09
N ILE A 157 18.92 2.33 14.75
CA ILE A 157 17.85 2.89 13.93
C ILE A 157 16.53 2.12 14.13
N ARG A 158 16.56 0.79 14.31
CA ARG A 158 15.37 0.02 14.68
C ARG A 158 14.81 0.46 16.02
N ARG A 159 15.67 0.61 17.03
CA ARG A 159 15.27 1.12 18.37
C ARG A 159 14.67 2.51 18.29
N LEU A 160 15.31 3.44 17.56
CA LEU A 160 14.82 4.80 17.35
C LEU A 160 13.41 4.81 16.75
N ARG A 161 13.21 4.05 15.66
CA ARG A 161 11.89 3.96 15.00
C ARG A 161 10.82 3.43 15.95
N GLU A 162 11.16 2.39 16.71
CA GLU A 162 10.23 1.77 17.65
C GLU A 162 9.89 2.68 18.84
N GLU A 163 10.88 3.38 19.39
CA GLU A 163 10.68 4.34 20.47
C GLU A 163 9.72 5.46 20.04
N ILE A 164 9.90 6.00 18.83
CA ILE A 164 9.04 7.07 18.32
C ILE A 164 7.64 6.55 18.01
N ARG A 165 7.53 5.34 17.47
CA ARG A 165 6.23 4.68 17.28
C ARG A 165 5.48 4.56 18.61
N LEU A 166 6.14 4.05 19.66
CA LEU A 166 5.54 3.93 20.99
C LEU A 166 5.18 5.28 21.62
N ARG A 167 6.07 6.27 21.53
CA ARG A 167 5.79 7.64 22.03
C ARG A 167 4.62 8.29 21.29
N SER A 168 4.48 8.03 19.99
CA SER A 168 3.38 8.56 19.18
C SER A 168 2.01 8.02 19.61
N LEU A 169 1.94 6.82 20.21
CA LEU A 169 0.69 6.23 20.74
C LEU A 169 0.20 6.91 22.03
N ALA A 170 1.07 7.68 22.69
CA ALA A 170 0.72 8.50 23.84
C ALA A 170 0.63 10.00 23.52
N THR A 171 0.82 10.38 22.25
CA THR A 171 0.90 11.78 21.81
C THR A 171 -0.19 12.04 20.77
N CYS A 172 -1.02 13.06 20.98
CA CYS A 172 -2.05 13.42 20.02
C CYS A 172 -1.42 13.84 18.68
N ASP A 173 -1.77 13.14 17.60
CA ASP A 173 -1.31 13.47 16.23
C ASP A 173 -1.70 14.88 15.81
N VAL A 174 -2.82 15.38 16.36
CA VAL A 174 -3.35 16.71 16.03
C VAL A 174 -2.59 17.85 16.70
N CYS A 175 -2.45 17.83 18.03
CA CYS A 175 -1.97 18.98 18.80
C CYS A 175 -0.74 18.71 19.67
N GLY A 176 -0.30 17.46 19.78
CA GLY A 176 0.87 17.08 20.60
C GLY A 176 0.58 16.91 22.09
N ASP A 177 -0.63 17.22 22.57
CA ASP A 177 -1.06 16.93 23.94
C ASP A 177 -1.07 15.40 24.21
N PRO A 178 -1.02 14.97 25.49
CA PRO A 178 -1.23 13.57 25.84
C PRO A 178 -2.50 12.99 25.20
N GLY A 179 -2.33 11.88 24.49
CA GLY A 179 -3.40 11.19 23.76
C GLY A 179 -3.38 9.69 24.01
N ARG A 180 -4.34 9.00 23.42
CA ARG A 180 -4.33 7.53 23.33
C ARG A 180 -4.85 7.07 21.97
N LEU A 181 -4.54 5.85 21.60
CA LEU A 181 -5.11 5.22 20.43
C LEU A 181 -6.64 5.20 20.54
N ARG A 182 -7.31 5.75 19.52
CA ARG A 182 -8.76 5.74 19.40
C ARG A 182 -9.23 4.92 18.20
N MET A 183 -10.31 4.18 18.40
CA MET A 183 -10.95 3.33 17.41
C MET A 183 -12.29 3.93 16.98
N GLY A 184 -12.27 4.72 15.90
CA GLY A 184 -13.48 5.20 15.23
C GLY A 184 -13.70 4.50 13.90
N GLN A 185 -14.15 5.24 12.90
CA GLN A 185 -14.18 4.78 11.51
C GLN A 185 -12.79 4.36 10.99
N TRP A 186 -11.74 4.99 11.53
CA TRP A 186 -10.34 4.59 11.38
C TRP A 186 -9.64 4.66 12.75
N ALA A 187 -8.43 4.10 12.85
CA ALA A 187 -7.62 4.19 14.05
C ALA A 187 -6.75 5.47 14.02
N LYS A 188 -6.75 6.26 15.10
CA LYS A 188 -5.87 7.45 15.23
C LYS A 188 -5.55 7.73 16.69
N THR A 189 -4.33 8.15 17.00
CA THR A 189 -3.97 8.58 18.36
C THR A 189 -4.30 10.05 18.56
N VAL A 190 -5.26 10.32 19.45
CA VAL A 190 -5.73 11.68 19.74
C VAL A 190 -6.06 11.88 21.23
N CYS A 191 -6.03 13.14 21.67
CA CYS A 191 -6.53 13.52 22.98
C CYS A 191 -8.06 13.61 22.99
N ASP A 192 -8.67 13.70 24.17
CA ASP A 192 -10.13 13.72 24.31
C ASP A 192 -10.79 14.90 23.56
N LYS A 193 -10.09 16.06 23.50
CA LYS A 193 -10.55 17.24 22.74
C LYS A 193 -10.69 16.96 21.25
N HIS A 194 -9.79 16.16 20.69
CA HIS A 194 -9.77 15.81 19.25
C HIS A 194 -10.41 14.45 18.96
N ALA A 195 -10.96 13.76 19.97
CA ALA A 195 -11.59 12.46 19.78
C ALA A 195 -12.84 12.56 18.87
N ALA A 196 -13.52 13.70 18.90
CA ALA A 196 -14.69 13.97 18.05
C ALA A 196 -14.38 13.98 16.54
N VAL A 197 -13.11 14.13 16.13
CA VAL A 197 -12.67 14.04 14.72
C VAL A 197 -12.93 12.66 14.13
N LEU A 198 -12.96 11.61 14.97
CA LEU A 198 -13.19 10.24 14.53
C LEU A 198 -14.67 9.87 14.37
N GLY A 199 -15.59 10.78 14.70
CA GLY A 199 -17.01 10.50 14.74
C GLY A 199 -17.37 9.47 15.81
N SER A 200 -18.19 8.48 15.45
CA SER A 200 -18.60 7.40 16.34
C SER A 200 -17.46 6.42 16.62
N PHE A 201 -17.26 6.08 17.89
CA PHE A 201 -16.31 5.04 18.28
C PHE A 201 -16.85 3.64 18.04
N ARG A 202 -15.94 2.72 17.73
CA ARG A 202 -16.18 1.29 17.71
C ARG A 202 -16.29 0.75 19.14
N GLU A 203 -16.88 -0.44 19.26
CA GLU A 203 -17.04 -1.13 20.55
C GLU A 203 -15.69 -1.47 21.22
N ASP A 204 -14.60 -1.54 20.45
CA ASP A 204 -13.26 -1.85 20.94
C ASP A 204 -12.36 -0.62 21.19
N ASP A 205 -12.93 0.60 21.21
CA ASP A 205 -12.19 1.80 21.63
C ASP A 205 -11.70 1.67 23.09
N GLY A 206 -10.43 1.98 23.31
CA GLY A 206 -9.81 1.88 24.64
C GLY A 206 -9.41 0.47 25.07
N CYS A 207 -9.75 -0.57 24.30
CA CYS A 207 -9.27 -1.93 24.54
C CYS A 207 -7.81 -2.14 24.10
N TRP A 208 -7.29 -1.24 23.27
CA TRP A 208 -5.98 -1.38 22.63
C TRP A 208 -5.10 -0.17 22.94
N ALA A 209 -3.92 -0.43 23.52
CA ALA A 209 -2.90 0.61 23.74
C ALA A 209 -1.97 0.77 22.53
N ASP A 210 -1.86 -0.27 21.69
CA ASP A 210 -0.96 -0.31 20.55
C ASP A 210 -1.58 -1.12 19.39
N PRO A 211 -1.71 -0.54 18.19
CA PRO A 211 -2.28 -1.23 17.02
C PRO A 211 -1.41 -2.40 16.54
N TRP A 212 -0.14 -2.47 16.91
CA TRP A 212 0.75 -3.59 16.56
C TRP A 212 0.67 -4.73 17.58
N HIS A 213 0.09 -4.48 18.77
CA HIS A 213 -0.30 -5.51 19.74
C HIS A 213 -1.71 -6.07 19.49
N TRP A 214 -2.40 -5.67 18.40
CA TRP A 214 -3.65 -6.33 17.94
C TRP A 214 -3.49 -7.84 17.70
N LEU A 215 -2.26 -8.34 17.69
CA LEU A 215 -1.89 -9.71 17.35
C LEU A 215 -1.08 -10.42 18.45
N GLU A 216 -0.83 -9.79 19.60
CA GLU A 216 -0.20 -10.46 20.75
C GLU A 216 -1.26 -11.18 21.59
N ASP A 217 -1.57 -12.41 21.17
CA ASP A 217 -2.13 -13.41 22.08
C ASP A 217 -1.12 -13.66 23.22
N GLY A 218 -1.26 -12.97 24.36
CA GLY A 218 -0.48 -13.35 25.56
C GLY A 218 -0.16 -12.31 26.62
N GLN A 219 -1.02 -11.34 26.95
CA GLN A 219 -0.86 -10.63 28.23
C GLN A 219 -1.68 -11.33 29.34
N GLU A 220 -0.96 -12.00 30.25
CA GLU A 220 -1.44 -12.59 31.50
C GLU A 220 -1.91 -11.48 32.47
N ASP A 221 -3.10 -10.92 32.25
CA ASP A 221 -4.14 -10.75 33.28
C ASP A 221 -5.38 -10.06 32.67
N PRO A 222 -6.52 -10.77 32.51
CA PRO A 222 -7.71 -10.18 31.90
C PRO A 222 -8.64 -9.52 32.94
N PRO A 223 -9.19 -8.31 32.64
CA PRO A 223 -10.14 -7.62 33.51
C PRO A 223 -11.55 -8.22 33.42
N LYS A 224 -12.03 -8.92 34.47
CA LYS A 224 -13.42 -9.33 34.81
C LYS A 224 -14.34 -9.97 33.73
N SER A 225 -14.02 -9.93 32.45
CA SER A 225 -14.82 -10.39 31.32
C SER A 225 -14.67 -11.89 31.04
N VAL A 226 -13.62 -12.52 31.56
CA VAL A 226 -13.34 -13.96 31.38
C VAL A 226 -14.29 -14.86 32.17
N GLU A 227 -14.91 -14.38 33.25
CA GLU A 227 -15.97 -15.14 33.93
C GLU A 227 -17.24 -15.28 33.11
N VAL A 228 -17.43 -14.49 32.05
CA VAL A 228 -18.61 -14.60 31.21
C VAL A 228 -18.46 -15.68 30.14
N LEU A 229 -17.22 -16.08 29.81
CA LEU A 229 -16.92 -16.89 28.63
C LEU A 229 -16.40 -18.30 28.96
N LYS A 230 -16.26 -18.64 30.25
CA LYS A 230 -15.73 -19.92 30.76
C LYS A 230 -16.51 -21.17 30.32
N ASP A 231 -17.78 -21.03 29.95
CA ASP A 231 -18.65 -22.16 29.63
C ASP A 231 -18.82 -22.43 28.12
N LEU A 232 -18.17 -21.63 27.26
CA LEU A 232 -18.24 -21.81 25.81
C LEU A 232 -17.05 -22.66 25.35
N LEU A 233 -17.33 -23.94 25.06
CA LEU A 233 -16.37 -24.89 24.51
C LEU A 233 -15.62 -24.28 23.31
N PRO A 234 -14.27 -24.40 23.25
CA PRO A 234 -13.45 -23.60 22.37
C PRO A 234 -13.65 -23.99 20.90
N VAL A 235 -14.18 -23.07 20.10
CA VAL A 235 -14.13 -23.15 18.65
C VAL A 235 -12.70 -22.86 18.20
N ARG A 236 -11.93 -23.94 18.09
CA ARG A 236 -10.66 -24.14 17.35
C ARG A 236 -9.54 -23.11 17.54
N LYS A 237 -8.35 -23.61 17.90
CA LYS A 237 -7.08 -22.87 17.89
C LYS A 237 -6.87 -22.14 16.55
N ARG A 238 -6.50 -20.86 16.63
CA ARG A 238 -6.21 -20.03 15.46
C ARG A 238 -4.88 -20.44 14.81
N PRO A 239 -4.80 -20.53 13.48
CA PRO A 239 -3.56 -20.82 12.76
C PRO A 239 -2.53 -19.70 12.92
N LYS A 240 -1.24 -20.07 13.02
CA LYS A 240 -0.08 -19.18 13.21
C LYS A 240 0.26 -18.33 11.99
N ASP A 241 -0.48 -18.49 10.91
CA ASP A 241 -0.17 -17.89 9.64
C ASP A 241 -1.28 -16.89 9.28
N HIS A 242 -0.93 -15.60 9.09
CA HIS A 242 -1.89 -14.58 8.68
C HIS A 242 -2.33 -14.82 7.24
N ILE A 243 -3.63 -14.69 6.95
CA ILE A 243 -4.17 -14.88 5.60
C ILE A 243 -3.45 -13.98 4.58
N ALA A 244 -3.09 -12.74 4.92
CA ALA A 244 -2.36 -11.84 4.01
C ALA A 244 -0.89 -12.22 3.75
N ASP A 245 -0.24 -12.93 4.68
CA ASP A 245 1.13 -13.47 4.53
C ASP A 245 1.12 -14.88 3.90
N LEU A 246 -0.04 -15.53 3.91
CA LEU A 246 -0.32 -16.81 3.27
C LEU A 246 -0.87 -16.69 1.86
N VAL A 247 -1.37 -15.51 1.46
CA VAL A 247 -1.83 -15.27 0.09
C VAL A 247 -0.60 -14.93 -0.74
N PRO A 248 -0.20 -15.76 -1.72
CA PRO A 248 0.86 -15.40 -2.64
C PRO A 248 0.46 -14.11 -3.36
N ARG A 249 1.23 -13.02 -3.18
CA ARG A 249 1.00 -11.79 -3.94
C ARG A 249 1.13 -12.10 -5.43
N THR A 250 0.06 -11.85 -6.18
CA THR A 250 0.07 -12.09 -7.62
C THR A 250 1.07 -11.18 -8.31
N ASP A 251 1.53 -11.58 -9.50
CA ASP A 251 2.42 -10.73 -10.30
C ASP A 251 1.74 -9.42 -10.72
N ILE A 252 0.39 -9.40 -10.75
CA ILE A 252 -0.42 -8.22 -11.03
C ILE A 252 -0.33 -7.22 -9.88
N ALA A 253 -0.55 -7.67 -8.63
CA ALA A 253 -0.46 -6.81 -7.45
C ALA A 253 0.94 -6.18 -7.33
N ARG A 254 2.01 -6.95 -7.56
CA ARG A 254 3.40 -6.44 -7.55
C ARG A 254 3.66 -5.40 -8.63
N GLN A 255 3.11 -5.59 -9.83
CA GLN A 255 3.22 -4.61 -10.90
C GLN A 255 2.47 -3.31 -10.55
N ILE A 256 1.27 -3.40 -9.98
CA ILE A 256 0.51 -2.22 -9.53
C ILE A 256 1.26 -1.47 -8.43
N GLU A 257 1.86 -2.19 -7.47
CA GLU A 257 2.70 -1.58 -6.42
C GLU A 257 3.91 -0.83 -7.02
N ALA A 258 4.63 -1.42 -7.97
CA ALA A 258 5.74 -0.75 -8.66
C ALA A 258 5.27 0.45 -9.51
N ASP A 259 4.09 0.34 -10.12
CA ASP A 259 3.51 1.43 -10.90
C ASP A 259 3.01 2.57 -10.00
N ILE A 260 2.58 2.29 -8.77
CA ILE A 260 2.27 3.33 -7.76
C ILE A 260 3.54 4.14 -7.45
N GLU A 261 4.69 3.50 -7.36
CA GLU A 261 5.97 4.16 -7.08
C GLU A 261 6.45 5.06 -8.25
N THR A 262 6.04 4.75 -9.49
CA THR A 262 6.46 5.47 -10.69
C THR A 262 5.40 6.46 -11.23
N ASN A 263 4.16 6.38 -10.74
CA ASN A 263 3.10 7.35 -11.00
C ASN A 263 3.07 8.45 -9.93
N PHE A 264 2.41 9.56 -10.24
CA PHE A 264 2.35 10.74 -9.35
C PHE A 264 0.94 11.34 -9.27
N GLY A 265 0.64 11.97 -8.13
CA GLY A 265 -0.61 12.69 -7.88
C GLY A 265 -1.84 11.79 -8.05
N ARG A 266 -2.90 12.35 -8.66
CA ARG A 266 -4.20 11.69 -8.83
C ARG A 266 -4.12 10.27 -9.41
N LYS A 267 -3.18 10.00 -10.31
CA LYS A 267 -3.01 8.68 -10.91
C LYS A 267 -2.52 7.64 -9.90
N ALA A 268 -1.54 7.99 -9.06
CA ALA A 268 -1.05 7.10 -8.02
C ALA A 268 -2.12 6.84 -6.95
N ASP A 269 -2.91 7.88 -6.61
CA ASP A 269 -4.03 7.73 -5.68
C ASP A 269 -5.08 6.75 -6.20
N LEU A 270 -5.44 6.85 -7.49
CA LEU A 270 -6.36 5.92 -8.15
C LEU A 270 -5.81 4.48 -8.16
N LEU A 271 -4.51 4.28 -8.42
CA LEU A 271 -3.93 2.95 -8.39
C LEU A 271 -3.94 2.34 -6.98
N LEU A 272 -3.64 3.15 -5.96
CA LEU A 272 -3.67 2.73 -4.56
C LEU A 272 -5.10 2.39 -4.10
N GLU A 273 -6.05 3.26 -4.46
CA GLU A 273 -7.46 3.13 -4.08
C GLU A 273 -8.10 1.89 -4.72
N PHE A 274 -7.85 1.67 -6.01
CA PHE A 274 -8.47 0.59 -6.78
C PHE A 274 -7.60 -0.66 -6.90
N ILE A 275 -6.49 -0.81 -6.16
CA ILE A 275 -5.52 -1.92 -6.34
C ILE A 275 -6.17 -3.31 -6.36
N GLY A 276 -7.10 -3.57 -5.44
CA GLY A 276 -7.83 -4.84 -5.39
C GLY A 276 -8.82 -5.02 -6.55
N GLN A 277 -9.52 -3.97 -6.94
CA GLN A 277 -10.45 -4.00 -8.07
C GLN A 277 -9.73 -4.13 -9.41
N LEU A 278 -8.57 -3.49 -9.55
CA LEU A 278 -7.65 -3.62 -10.68
C LEU A 278 -7.19 -5.06 -10.83
N GLU A 279 -6.73 -5.69 -9.75
CA GLU A 279 -6.29 -7.09 -9.75
C GLU A 279 -7.43 -8.04 -10.13
N ILE A 280 -8.60 -7.91 -9.49
CA ILE A 280 -9.77 -8.76 -9.76
C ILE A 280 -10.23 -8.62 -11.21
N ALA A 281 -10.32 -7.40 -11.73
CA ALA A 281 -10.76 -7.15 -13.10
C ALA A 281 -9.81 -7.78 -14.13
N VAL A 282 -8.49 -7.68 -13.92
CA VAL A 282 -7.48 -8.29 -14.79
C VAL A 282 -7.54 -9.82 -14.71
N VAL A 283 -7.64 -10.40 -13.51
CA VAL A 283 -7.75 -11.86 -13.34
C VAL A 283 -9.01 -12.38 -14.04
N ALA A 284 -10.15 -11.72 -13.88
CA ALA A 284 -11.39 -12.08 -14.54
C ALA A 284 -11.29 -11.97 -16.07
N ALA A 285 -10.61 -10.95 -16.59
CA ALA A 285 -10.38 -10.75 -18.03
C ALA A 285 -9.57 -11.89 -18.68
N MET A 286 -8.88 -12.73 -17.90
CA MET A 286 -8.16 -13.90 -18.43
C MET A 286 -9.10 -15.07 -18.79
N SER A 287 -10.34 -15.01 -18.35
CA SER A 287 -11.40 -15.98 -18.70
C SER A 287 -12.37 -15.44 -19.76
N VAL A 288 -12.13 -14.22 -20.24
CA VAL A 288 -12.93 -13.55 -21.29
C VAL A 288 -12.25 -13.77 -22.65
N ALA A 289 -13.06 -13.96 -23.70
CA ALA A 289 -12.56 -14.06 -25.06
C ALA A 289 -11.81 -12.78 -25.48
N ASP A 290 -10.75 -12.91 -26.27
CA ASP A 290 -9.85 -11.80 -26.64
C ASP A 290 -10.59 -10.58 -27.19
N ASP A 291 -11.63 -10.80 -27.99
CA ASP A 291 -12.44 -9.75 -28.62
C ASP A 291 -13.33 -8.99 -27.61
N ASP A 292 -13.62 -9.57 -26.45
CA ASP A 292 -14.53 -9.04 -25.43
C ASP A 292 -13.81 -8.40 -24.23
N VAL A 293 -12.49 -8.55 -24.14
CA VAL A 293 -11.69 -8.05 -22.99
C VAL A 293 -11.82 -6.55 -22.79
N GLU A 294 -11.76 -5.78 -23.88
CA GLU A 294 -11.82 -4.32 -23.80
C GLU A 294 -13.19 -3.85 -23.28
N PHE A 295 -14.26 -4.49 -23.74
CA PHE A 295 -15.62 -4.23 -23.28
C PHE A 295 -15.77 -4.58 -21.80
N TRP A 296 -15.28 -5.76 -21.39
CA TRP A 296 -15.29 -6.21 -20.00
C TRP A 296 -14.59 -5.21 -19.07
N LEU A 297 -13.34 -4.86 -19.36
CA LEU A 297 -12.56 -3.94 -18.54
C LEU A 297 -13.21 -2.54 -18.47
N GLY A 298 -13.75 -2.05 -19.58
CA GLY A 298 -14.48 -0.78 -19.61
C GLY A 298 -15.72 -0.79 -18.70
N SER A 299 -16.49 -1.88 -18.73
CA SER A 299 -17.69 -2.03 -17.91
C SER A 299 -17.40 -2.09 -16.41
N GLU A 300 -16.24 -2.65 -16.02
CA GLU A 300 -15.82 -2.70 -14.61
C GLU A 300 -15.46 -1.30 -14.10
N VAL A 301 -14.65 -0.53 -14.83
CA VAL A 301 -14.30 0.85 -14.44
C VAL A 301 -15.54 1.73 -14.31
N ASP A 302 -16.57 1.53 -15.13
CA ASP A 302 -17.79 2.33 -15.07
C ASP A 302 -18.59 2.12 -13.78
N ARG A 303 -18.50 0.93 -13.18
CA ARG A 303 -19.16 0.58 -11.92
C ARG A 303 -18.39 1.07 -10.69
N TRP A 304 -17.13 1.45 -10.86
CA TRP A 304 -16.29 1.85 -9.74
C TRP A 304 -16.72 3.22 -9.19
N VAL A 305 -16.79 3.27 -7.86
CA VAL A 305 -17.10 4.46 -7.08
C VAL A 305 -15.88 4.73 -6.23
N GLY A 306 -15.32 5.93 -6.38
CA GLY A 306 -14.15 6.33 -5.62
C GLY A 306 -14.46 7.15 -4.38
N VAL A 307 -13.49 7.20 -3.47
CA VAL A 307 -13.42 8.09 -2.30
C VAL A 307 -13.59 9.54 -2.73
N GLN A 308 -13.07 9.90 -3.90
CA GLN A 308 -13.41 11.13 -4.62
C GLN A 308 -14.18 10.79 -5.91
N PRO A 309 -15.15 11.63 -6.34
CA PRO A 309 -15.84 11.42 -7.60
C PRO A 309 -14.86 11.27 -8.77
N LEU A 310 -15.01 10.17 -9.52
CA LEU A 310 -14.14 9.88 -10.65
C LEU A 310 -14.46 10.82 -11.82
N SER A 311 -13.47 11.63 -12.21
CA SER A 311 -13.57 12.46 -13.41
C SER A 311 -13.54 11.60 -14.69
N GLY A 312 -13.89 12.19 -15.84
CA GLY A 312 -13.74 11.51 -17.13
C GLY A 312 -12.28 11.10 -17.40
N ASP A 313 -11.33 11.94 -16.99
CA ASP A 313 -9.90 11.67 -17.13
C ASP A 313 -9.42 10.54 -16.21
N ASP A 314 -9.97 10.45 -14.99
CA ASP A 314 -9.70 9.35 -14.05
C ASP A 314 -10.15 8.01 -14.67
N ARG A 315 -11.37 7.97 -15.21
CA ARG A 315 -11.93 6.78 -15.86
C ARG A 315 -11.14 6.40 -17.11
N ALA A 316 -10.75 7.37 -17.92
CA ALA A 316 -9.91 7.13 -19.11
C ALA A 316 -8.53 6.57 -18.74
N PHE A 317 -7.92 7.09 -17.66
CA PHE A 317 -6.65 6.58 -17.14
C PHE A 317 -6.79 5.13 -16.66
N LEU A 318 -7.78 4.83 -15.81
CA LEU A 318 -8.01 3.50 -15.25
C LEU A 318 -8.27 2.45 -16.34
N ARG A 319 -9.07 2.78 -17.36
CA ARG A 319 -9.32 1.89 -18.51
C ARG A 319 -8.03 1.57 -19.27
N ARG A 320 -7.23 2.60 -19.58
CA ARG A 320 -5.94 2.40 -20.28
C ARG A 320 -4.96 1.59 -19.45
N TYR A 321 -4.91 1.84 -18.15
CA TYR A 321 -4.03 1.14 -17.23
C TYR A 321 -4.41 -0.35 -17.10
N LEU A 322 -5.69 -0.65 -16.89
CA LEU A 322 -6.22 -2.02 -16.88
C LEU A 322 -5.91 -2.78 -18.17
N ARG A 323 -6.07 -2.13 -19.32
CA ARG A 323 -5.74 -2.73 -20.62
C ARG A 323 -4.26 -3.12 -20.69
N SER A 324 -3.37 -2.24 -20.26
CA SER A 324 -1.93 -2.53 -20.24
C SER A 324 -1.63 -3.72 -19.33
N LEU A 325 -2.18 -3.72 -18.11
CA LEU A 325 -2.03 -4.82 -17.16
C LEU A 325 -2.55 -6.16 -17.72
N ALA A 326 -3.69 -6.14 -18.41
CA ALA A 326 -4.26 -7.34 -19.01
C ALA A 326 -3.39 -7.90 -20.15
N ILE A 327 -2.80 -7.03 -20.99
CA ILE A 327 -1.85 -7.43 -22.03
C ILE A 327 -0.61 -8.07 -21.39
N ASP A 328 -0.05 -7.43 -20.36
CA ASP A 328 1.14 -7.92 -19.67
C ASP A 328 0.89 -9.28 -19.00
N GLU A 329 -0.26 -9.43 -18.33
CA GLU A 329 -0.66 -10.69 -17.69
C GLU A 329 -0.88 -11.81 -18.72
N ARG A 330 -1.55 -11.53 -19.84
CA ARG A 330 -1.68 -12.50 -20.94
C ARG A 330 -0.31 -12.92 -21.49
N GLY A 331 0.59 -11.96 -21.68
CA GLY A 331 1.96 -12.22 -22.07
C GLY A 331 2.71 -13.10 -21.05
N ARG A 332 2.55 -12.85 -19.75
CA ARG A 332 3.14 -13.68 -18.69
C ARG A 332 2.63 -15.12 -18.74
N ARG A 333 1.32 -15.32 -18.87
CA ARG A 333 0.71 -16.66 -18.96
C ARG A 333 1.17 -17.40 -20.21
N GLN A 334 1.18 -16.74 -21.35
CA GLN A 334 1.67 -17.31 -22.59
C GLN A 334 3.14 -17.77 -22.47
N ARG A 335 4.02 -16.95 -21.87
CA ARG A 335 5.42 -17.33 -21.60
C ARG A 335 5.54 -18.55 -20.69
N ARG A 336 4.69 -18.66 -19.65
CA ARG A 336 4.66 -19.85 -18.78
C ARG A 336 4.23 -21.10 -19.55
N ASP A 337 3.20 -21.00 -20.38
CA ASP A 337 2.71 -22.11 -21.19
C ASP A 337 3.74 -22.56 -22.24
N ASP A 338 4.40 -21.61 -22.91
CA ASP A 338 5.50 -21.86 -23.84
C ASP A 338 6.70 -22.51 -23.13
N GLY A 339 7.08 -22.00 -21.95
CA GLY A 339 8.14 -22.56 -21.13
C GLY A 339 7.84 -23.99 -20.65
N ALA A 340 6.60 -24.26 -20.22
CA ALA A 340 6.16 -25.60 -19.83
C ALA A 340 6.22 -26.58 -21.01
N ARG A 341 5.78 -26.16 -22.21
CA ARG A 341 5.93 -26.95 -23.44
C ARG A 341 7.39 -27.21 -23.79
N ALA A 342 8.26 -26.21 -23.65
CA ALA A 342 9.69 -26.34 -23.91
C ALA A 342 10.35 -27.33 -22.93
N MET A 343 10.02 -27.26 -21.65
CA MET A 343 10.52 -28.14 -20.60
C MET A 343 10.02 -29.57 -20.77
N ALA A 344 8.76 -29.77 -21.14
CA ALA A 344 8.23 -31.10 -21.45
C ALA A 344 8.98 -31.74 -22.62
N ARG A 345 9.26 -30.98 -23.69
CA ARG A 345 10.09 -31.46 -24.81
C ARG A 345 11.52 -31.76 -24.36
N TYR A 346 12.10 -30.92 -23.51
CA TYR A 346 13.44 -31.14 -22.96
C TYR A 346 13.50 -32.45 -22.16
N PHE A 347 12.53 -32.72 -21.28
CA PHE A 347 12.50 -33.98 -20.52
C PHE A 347 12.17 -35.21 -21.37
N ALA A 348 11.49 -35.04 -22.51
CA ALA A 348 11.35 -36.12 -23.49
C ALA A 348 12.71 -36.50 -24.12
N ASP A 349 13.57 -35.50 -24.37
CA ASP A 349 14.96 -35.73 -24.81
C ASP A 349 15.86 -36.26 -23.67
N HIS A 350 15.50 -35.97 -22.41
CA HIS A 350 16.29 -36.28 -21.19
C HIS A 350 15.46 -37.00 -20.11
N PRO A 351 15.05 -38.26 -20.34
CA PRO A 351 14.07 -38.94 -19.48
C PRO A 351 14.53 -39.14 -18.03
N VAL A 352 15.83 -39.35 -17.80
CA VAL A 352 16.40 -39.48 -16.44
C VAL A 352 16.26 -38.17 -15.66
N LEU A 353 16.46 -37.02 -16.30
CA LEU A 353 16.23 -35.72 -15.67
C LEU A 353 14.75 -35.46 -15.42
N GLY A 354 13.88 -35.85 -16.37
CA GLY A 354 12.42 -35.76 -16.19
C GLY A 354 11.92 -36.57 -14.98
N GLN A 355 12.44 -37.78 -14.77
CA GLN A 355 12.13 -38.59 -13.59
C GLN A 355 12.59 -37.91 -12.29
N LYS A 356 13.80 -37.33 -12.29
CA LYS A 356 14.30 -36.57 -11.13
C LYS A 356 13.47 -35.32 -10.87
N ALA A 357 13.01 -34.63 -11.92
CA ALA A 357 12.13 -33.46 -11.81
C ALA A 357 10.78 -33.82 -11.18
N ALA A 358 10.23 -34.99 -11.50
CA ALA A 358 8.98 -35.49 -10.93
C ALA A 358 9.07 -35.77 -9.42
N LEU A 359 10.28 -35.97 -8.88
CA LEU A 359 10.55 -36.23 -7.46
C LEU A 359 10.83 -34.96 -6.64
N LEU A 360 10.85 -33.78 -7.26
CA LEU A 360 11.19 -32.54 -6.58
C LEU A 360 10.15 -32.14 -5.51
N ALA A 361 10.64 -31.51 -4.44
CA ALA A 361 9.80 -30.97 -3.37
C ALA A 361 9.01 -29.73 -3.82
N SER A 362 8.07 -29.26 -2.99
CA SER A 362 7.14 -28.19 -3.35
C SER A 362 7.81 -26.86 -3.74
N ARG A 363 8.92 -26.45 -3.11
CA ARG A 363 9.64 -25.21 -3.45
C ARG A 363 10.43 -25.35 -4.76
N GLU A 364 11.22 -26.40 -4.88
CA GLU A 364 12.03 -26.69 -6.07
C GLU A 364 11.18 -26.88 -7.33
N ARG A 365 10.04 -27.57 -7.17
CA ARG A 365 9.06 -27.72 -8.25
C ARG A 365 8.47 -26.38 -8.71
N LYS A 366 8.14 -25.49 -7.76
CA LYS A 366 7.67 -24.13 -8.10
C LYS A 366 8.73 -23.33 -8.84
N LEU A 367 10.01 -23.44 -8.45
CA LEU A 367 11.11 -22.80 -9.17
C LEU A 367 11.25 -23.36 -10.59
N LEU A 368 11.17 -24.68 -10.74
CA LEU A 368 11.23 -25.34 -12.04
C LEU A 368 10.09 -24.90 -12.97
N GLU A 369 8.87 -24.82 -12.45
CA GLU A 369 7.69 -24.37 -13.20
C GLU A 369 7.78 -22.88 -13.55
N ALA A 370 8.23 -22.03 -12.63
CA ALA A 370 8.34 -20.58 -12.83
C ALA A 370 9.39 -20.20 -13.88
N TYR A 371 10.53 -20.91 -13.89
CA TYR A 371 11.69 -20.64 -14.75
C TYR A 371 11.85 -21.66 -15.89
N ALA A 372 10.77 -22.36 -16.24
CA ALA A 372 10.83 -23.46 -17.19
C ALA A 372 11.41 -23.04 -18.55
N GLY A 373 10.96 -21.90 -19.08
CA GLY A 373 11.44 -21.33 -20.34
C GLY A 373 12.93 -21.00 -20.26
N ASP A 374 13.32 -20.16 -19.30
CA ASP A 374 14.69 -19.66 -19.14
C ASP A 374 15.70 -20.80 -18.93
N LEU A 375 15.36 -21.78 -18.10
CA LEU A 375 16.19 -22.96 -17.86
C LEU A 375 16.39 -23.79 -19.13
N THR A 376 15.34 -23.97 -19.93
CA THR A 376 15.45 -24.75 -21.17
C THR A 376 16.21 -24.02 -22.27
N ASP A 377 16.08 -22.70 -22.34
CA ASP A 377 16.78 -21.87 -23.32
C ASP A 377 18.27 -21.82 -23.00
N ALA A 378 18.63 -21.49 -21.75
CA ALA A 378 20.02 -21.48 -21.29
C ALA A 378 20.70 -22.85 -21.41
N ALA A 379 19.97 -23.95 -21.11
CA ALA A 379 20.53 -25.29 -21.25
C ALA A 379 20.78 -25.72 -22.70
N ARG A 380 19.96 -25.27 -23.65
CA ARG A 380 20.12 -25.58 -25.08
C ARG A 380 21.06 -24.61 -25.80
N GLY A 381 21.14 -23.38 -25.33
CA GLY A 381 21.99 -22.31 -25.87
C GLY A 381 23.44 -22.38 -25.39
N SER A 382 23.75 -23.21 -24.39
CA SER A 382 25.11 -23.35 -23.88
C SER A 382 26.06 -23.90 -24.95
N VAL A 383 26.96 -23.05 -25.43
CA VAL A 383 28.05 -23.38 -26.38
C VAL A 383 29.44 -23.11 -25.77
N VAL A 384 29.51 -23.08 -24.45
CA VAL A 384 30.70 -22.73 -23.68
C VAL A 384 31.54 -23.97 -23.34
N LYS A 385 32.87 -23.81 -23.31
CA LYS A 385 33.77 -24.88 -22.88
C LYS A 385 33.53 -25.23 -21.41
N GLU A 386 33.84 -26.47 -21.01
CA GLU A 386 33.59 -26.97 -19.65
C GLU A 386 34.23 -26.08 -18.57
N GLU A 387 35.42 -25.52 -18.83
CA GLU A 387 36.12 -24.65 -17.89
C GLU A 387 35.43 -23.29 -17.63
N HIS A 388 34.47 -22.88 -18.46
CA HIS A 388 33.73 -21.61 -18.33
C HIS A 388 32.28 -21.78 -17.86
N LEU A 389 31.86 -23.03 -17.68
CA LEU A 389 30.45 -23.36 -17.54
C LEU A 389 29.85 -22.89 -16.21
N ASP A 390 30.66 -22.84 -15.14
CA ASP A 390 30.23 -22.29 -13.85
C ASP A 390 30.10 -20.76 -13.86
N SER A 391 30.85 -20.06 -14.72
CA SER A 391 30.64 -18.62 -14.94
C SER A 391 29.37 -18.40 -15.75
N TYR A 392 29.21 -19.14 -16.84
CA TYR A 392 28.03 -19.08 -17.69
C TYR A 392 26.73 -19.30 -16.91
N VAL A 393 26.65 -20.37 -16.12
CA VAL A 393 25.47 -20.68 -15.28
C VAL A 393 25.17 -19.57 -14.28
N ARG A 394 26.21 -18.95 -13.70
CA ARG A 394 26.04 -17.84 -12.75
C ARG A 394 25.46 -16.62 -13.45
N ASP A 395 25.97 -16.30 -14.63
CA ASP A 395 25.60 -15.14 -15.42
C ASP A 395 24.18 -15.30 -15.96
N GLU A 396 23.83 -16.45 -16.55
CA GLU A 396 22.47 -16.77 -17.01
C GLU A 396 21.42 -16.65 -15.90
N VAL A 397 21.66 -17.30 -14.76
CA VAL A 397 20.71 -17.23 -13.62
C VAL A 397 20.58 -15.82 -13.06
N SER A 398 21.61 -14.96 -13.22
CA SER A 398 21.52 -13.55 -12.81
C SER A 398 20.67 -12.69 -13.75
N LEU A 399 20.47 -13.14 -15.00
CA LEU A 399 19.65 -12.49 -16.01
C LEU A 399 18.19 -12.96 -16.00
N PHE A 400 17.88 -14.03 -15.26
CA PHE A 400 16.52 -14.54 -15.17
C PHE A 400 15.58 -13.48 -14.58
N PRO A 401 14.39 -13.28 -15.16
CA PRO A 401 13.47 -12.26 -14.69
C PRO A 401 13.05 -12.53 -13.24
N THR A 402 12.89 -11.47 -12.44
CA THR A 402 12.50 -11.60 -11.03
C THR A 402 11.02 -11.95 -10.91
N VAL A 403 10.68 -13.23 -11.08
CA VAL A 403 9.31 -13.75 -10.95
C VAL A 403 8.94 -14.00 -9.47
N HIS A 404 9.93 -14.23 -8.62
CA HIS A 404 9.78 -14.47 -7.18
C HIS A 404 10.89 -13.80 -6.36
N GLU A 405 10.63 -13.55 -5.07
CA GLU A 405 11.73 -13.32 -4.11
C GLU A 405 12.54 -14.61 -3.99
N LEU A 406 13.75 -14.59 -4.56
CA LEU A 406 14.69 -15.69 -4.52
C LEU A 406 15.58 -15.55 -3.29
N SER A 407 15.52 -16.52 -2.38
CA SER A 407 16.53 -16.65 -1.34
C SER A 407 17.88 -17.02 -1.95
N PRO A 408 19.01 -16.79 -1.25
CA PRO A 408 20.30 -17.30 -1.69
C PRO A 408 20.31 -18.81 -1.96
N GLY A 409 19.49 -19.58 -1.22
CA GLY A 409 19.29 -21.01 -1.44
C GLY A 409 18.57 -21.33 -2.74
N ASP A 410 17.56 -20.55 -3.12
CA ASP A 410 16.85 -20.72 -4.40
C ASP A 410 17.77 -20.42 -5.59
N VAL A 411 18.59 -19.36 -5.49
CA VAL A 411 19.58 -19.02 -6.52
C VAL A 411 20.63 -20.12 -6.66
N ALA A 412 21.13 -20.66 -5.55
CA ALA A 412 22.06 -21.78 -5.56
C ALA A 412 21.43 -23.03 -6.19
N TRP A 413 20.16 -23.30 -5.88
CA TRP A 413 19.41 -24.41 -6.46
C TRP A 413 19.21 -24.25 -7.97
N LEU A 414 18.78 -23.07 -8.44
CA LEU A 414 18.60 -22.78 -9.87
C LEU A 414 19.90 -22.97 -10.65
N ARG A 415 21.03 -22.49 -10.12
CA ARG A 415 22.36 -22.69 -10.72
C ARG A 415 22.71 -24.18 -10.79
N HIS A 416 22.51 -24.91 -9.69
CA HIS A 416 22.79 -26.34 -9.67
C HIS A 416 21.90 -27.12 -10.64
N TRP A 417 20.63 -26.75 -10.75
CA TRP A 417 19.69 -27.40 -11.66
C TRP A 417 20.01 -27.11 -13.12
N LEU A 418 20.28 -25.85 -13.47
CA LEU A 418 20.71 -25.45 -14.81
C LEU A 418 22.00 -26.18 -15.22
N ARG A 419 22.98 -26.25 -14.31
CA ARG A 419 24.22 -27.00 -14.53
C ARG A 419 23.94 -28.45 -14.91
N ARG A 420 23.05 -29.12 -14.17
CA ARG A 420 22.64 -30.51 -14.45
C ARG A 420 21.92 -30.67 -15.78
N MET A 421 21.12 -29.68 -16.19
CA MET A 421 20.50 -29.69 -17.51
C MET A 421 21.58 -29.61 -18.60
N ILE A 422 22.50 -28.64 -18.51
CA ILE A 422 23.59 -28.48 -19.49
C ILE A 422 24.46 -29.74 -19.58
N ASP A 423 24.86 -30.33 -18.44
CA ASP A 423 25.68 -31.55 -18.44
C ASP A 423 24.97 -32.72 -19.15
N ALA A 424 23.65 -32.85 -18.99
CA ALA A 424 22.87 -33.87 -19.70
C ALA A 424 22.75 -33.57 -21.20
N GLU A 425 22.59 -32.31 -21.59
CA GLU A 425 22.58 -31.91 -23.00
C GLU A 425 23.95 -32.17 -23.67
N TYR A 426 25.05 -31.90 -22.96
CA TYR A 426 26.40 -32.21 -23.43
C TYR A 426 26.61 -33.71 -23.59
N ALA A 427 26.15 -34.52 -22.63
CA ALA A 427 26.19 -35.98 -22.75
C ALA A 427 25.41 -36.47 -23.98
N ARG A 428 24.18 -35.98 -24.17
CA ARG A 428 23.34 -36.31 -25.34
C ARG A 428 23.99 -35.93 -26.67
N ILE A 429 24.65 -34.76 -26.74
CA ILE A 429 25.36 -34.31 -27.95
C ILE A 429 26.59 -35.19 -28.22
N ARG A 430 27.33 -35.58 -27.17
CA ARG A 430 28.49 -36.49 -27.29
C ARG A 430 28.09 -37.89 -27.74
N GLU A 431 26.93 -38.36 -27.30
CA GLU A 431 26.38 -39.68 -27.65
C GLU A 431 25.68 -39.70 -29.02
N ARG A 432 25.42 -38.54 -29.63
CA ARG A 432 24.83 -38.46 -30.97
C ARG A 432 25.86 -38.99 -31.99
N PRO A 433 25.54 -40.07 -32.74
CA PRO A 433 26.45 -40.58 -33.75
C PRO A 433 26.70 -39.47 -34.78
N SER A 434 27.97 -39.23 -35.12
CA SER A 434 28.34 -38.29 -36.17
C SER A 434 27.55 -38.65 -37.41
N LYS A 435 26.72 -37.72 -37.92
CA LYS A 435 26.11 -37.88 -39.24
C LYS A 435 27.26 -38.05 -40.24
N SER A 436 27.40 -39.26 -40.78
CA SER A 436 28.18 -39.56 -41.98
C SER A 436 27.57 -38.87 -43.20
#